data_AF-A0A1P8K0B4-F1
#
_entry.id   AF-A0A1P8K0B4-F1
#
_cell.length_a   1.000
_cell.length_b   1.000
_cell.length_c   1.000
_cell.angle_alpha   90.00
_cell.angle_beta   90.00
_cell.angle_gamma   90.00
#
_symmetry.space_group_name_H-M   'P 1'
#
loop_
_entity.id
_entity.type
_entity.pdbx_description
1 polymer ?
#
loop_
_entity_poly.entity_id
_entity_poly.type
_entity_poly.pdbx_seq_one_letter_code
_entity_poly.pdbx_strand_id
1 'polypeptide(L)' 'MESKPVKFLVLIDAGDGMVARFFDENKVHMSDIDAASEEVGVMTKGLTPEHIGNDPAWQRALSSHNPEERAAAQLYTLEL' A
#
# COMPACT_ATOMS: atom_id res chain seq x y z
N MET A 1 -4.08 -22.93 -8.92
CA MET A 1 -3.69 -21.56 -9.31
C MET A 1 -3.05 -20.96 -8.08
N GLU A 2 -1.73 -20.85 -8.06
CA GLU A 2 -1.00 -20.26 -6.92
C GLU A 2 -1.30 -18.77 -6.88
N SER A 3 -2.09 -18.33 -5.91
CA SER A 3 -2.30 -16.91 -5.63
C SER A 3 -0.96 -16.33 -5.20
N LYS A 4 -0.43 -15.35 -5.96
CA LYS A 4 0.81 -14.66 -5.57
C LYS A 4 0.63 -14.10 -4.16
N PRO A 5 1.57 -14.33 -3.23
CA PRO A 5 1.44 -13.80 -1.89
C PRO A 5 1.53 -12.28 -1.93
N VAL A 6 0.64 -11.64 -1.17
CA VAL A 6 0.75 -10.21 -0.88
C VAL A 6 2.04 -10.00 -0.08
N LYS A 7 2.87 -9.05 -0.55
CA LYS A 7 4.13 -8.69 0.10
C LYS A 7 4.14 -7.26 0.61
N PHE A 8 3.34 -6.40 0.01
CA PHE A 8 3.30 -4.99 0.36
C PHE A 8 1.86 -4.54 0.53
N LEU A 9 1.63 -3.71 1.54
CA LEU A 9 0.41 -2.97 1.75
C LEU A 9 0.76 -1.48 1.72
N VAL A 10 0.12 -0.73 0.84
CA VAL A 10 0.29 0.72 0.77
C VAL A 10 -0.99 1.37 1.27
N LEU A 11 -0.87 2.20 2.31
CA LEU A 11 -1.92 3.10 2.74
C LEU A 11 -1.69 4.47 2.11
N ILE A 12 -2.74 5.04 1.52
CA ILE A 12 -2.69 6.33 0.85
C ILE A 12 -3.85 7.16 1.39
N ASP A 13 -3.56 8.36 1.88
CA ASP A 13 -4.58 9.35 2.19
C ASP A 13 -4.97 10.04 0.89
N ALA A 14 -6.06 9.61 0.28
CA ALA A 14 -6.59 10.21 -0.94
C ALA A 14 -7.80 11.02 -0.49
N GLY A 15 -7.76 12.35 -0.48
CA GLY A 15 -8.55 13.27 0.38
C GLY A 15 -10.08 13.06 0.61
N ASP A 16 -10.71 12.06 -0.02
CA ASP A 16 -12.01 11.47 0.31
C ASP A 16 -11.94 10.37 1.42
N GLY A 17 -10.74 9.87 1.76
CA GLY A 17 -10.49 8.85 2.78
C GLY A 17 -9.15 8.12 2.62
N MET A 18 -8.82 7.27 3.60
CA MET A 18 -7.61 6.44 3.53
C MET A 18 -7.89 5.16 2.73
N VAL A 19 -7.09 4.88 1.71
CA VAL A 19 -7.21 3.68 0.88
C VAL A 19 -6.07 2.71 1.13
N ALA A 20 -6.39 1.43 1.29
CA ALA A 20 -5.42 0.36 1.47
C ALA A 20 -5.30 -0.45 0.18
N ARG A 21 -4.09 -0.53 -0.37
CA ARG A 21 -3.81 -1.28 -1.59
C ARG A 21 -2.74 -2.34 -1.36
N PHE A 22 -3.04 -3.56 -1.78
CA PHE A 22 -2.11 -4.67 -1.71
C PHE A 22 -1.33 -4.83 -3.01
N PHE A 23 -0.05 -5.15 -2.86
CA PHE A 23 0.85 -5.44 -3.96
C PHE A 23 1.65 -6.72 -3.69
N ASP A 24 2.01 -7.41 -4.78
CA ASP A 24 2.90 -8.58 -4.74
C ASP A 24 4.38 -8.14 -4.69
N GLU A 25 5.31 -9.11 -4.66
CA GLU A 25 6.76 -8.87 -4.70
C GLU A 25 7.21 -8.01 -5.90
N ASN A 26 6.49 -8.09 -7.02
CA ASN A 26 6.76 -7.32 -8.23
C ASN A 26 6.14 -5.91 -8.21
N LYS A 27 5.54 -5.50 -7.09
CA LYS A 27 4.80 -4.24 -6.94
C LYS A 27 3.63 -4.12 -7.92
N VAL A 28 3.01 -5.25 -8.26
CA VAL A 28 1.78 -5.31 -9.05
C VAL A 28 0.60 -5.22 -8.10
N HIS A 29 -0.28 -4.27 -8.38
CA HIS A 29 -1.52 -4.11 -7.64
C HIS A 29 -2.34 -5.41 -7.71
N MET A 30 -2.70 -5.95 -6.56
CA MET A 30 -3.51 -7.16 -6.46
C MET A 30 -4.96 -6.81 -6.18
N SER A 31 -5.20 -6.11 -5.07
CA SER A 31 -6.53 -5.75 -4.58
C SER A 31 -6.45 -4.52 -3.69
N ASP A 32 -7.57 -3.81 -3.60
CA ASP A 32 -7.81 -2.74 -2.64
C ASP A 32 -8.79 -3.20 -1.56
N ILE A 33 -8.59 -2.71 -0.34
CA ILE A 33 -9.53 -2.85 0.78
C ILE A 33 -9.69 -1.52 1.49
N ASP A 34 -10.69 -1.46 2.36
CA ASP A 34 -10.92 -0.29 3.20
C ASP A 34 -9.82 -0.17 4.26
N ALA A 35 -9.13 0.97 4.31
CA ALA A 35 -8.00 1.16 5.23
C ALA A 35 -8.42 1.18 6.71
N ALA A 36 -9.69 1.44 7.01
CA ALA A 36 -10.24 1.38 8.36
C ALA A 36 -10.71 -0.03 8.76
N SER A 37 -10.55 -1.04 7.89
CA SER A 37 -10.88 -2.42 8.20
C SER A 37 -9.98 -2.99 9.29
N GLU A 38 -10.56 -3.82 10.17
CA GLU A 38 -9.82 -4.52 11.23
C GLU A 38 -8.65 -5.35 10.67
N GLU A 39 -8.82 -5.90 9.46
CA GLU A 39 -7.77 -6.66 8.78
C GLU A 39 -6.50 -5.83 8.54
N VAL A 40 -6.63 -4.60 8.04
CA VAL A 40 -5.50 -3.66 7.87
C VAL A 40 -4.84 -3.37 9.21
N GLY A 41 -5.64 -3.13 10.25
CA GLY A 41 -5.14 -2.88 11.59
C GLY A 41 -4.34 -4.07 12.15
N VAL A 42 -4.76 -5.30 11.86
CA VAL A 42 -4.03 -6.52 12.28
C VAL A 42 -2.76 -6.72 11.43
N MET A 43 -2.84 -6.55 10.11
CA MET A 43 -1.71 -6.75 9.20
C MET A 43 -0.59 -5.73 9.42
N THR A 44 -0.94 -4.48 9.72
CA THR A 44 0.03 -3.40 9.99
C THR A 44 0.51 -3.37 11.44
N LYS A 45 -0.06 -4.19 12.33
CA LYS A 45 0.23 -4.16 13.76
C LYS A 45 1.68 -4.53 14.04
N GLY A 46 2.44 -3.58 14.58
CA GLY A 46 3.85 -3.78 14.91
C GLY A 46 4.79 -3.63 13.72
N LEU A 47 4.26 -3.34 12.52
CA LEU A 47 5.06 -2.94 11.37
C LEU A 47 5.27 -1.42 11.39
N THR A 48 6.44 -0.99 10.92
CA THR A 48 6.74 0.43 10.76
C THR A 48 6.49 0.82 9.31
N PRO A 49 5.64 1.82 9.04
CA PRO A 49 5.44 2.30 7.68
C PRO A 49 6.69 3.01 7.14
N GLU A 50 6.99 2.77 5.88
CA GLU A 50 8.01 3.48 5.11
C GLU A 50 7.36 4.44 4.11
N HIS A 51 7.89 5.65 3.93
CA HIS A 51 7.36 6.58 2.93
C HIS A 51 7.94 6.27 1.54
N ILE A 52 7.05 6.03 0.58
CA ILE A 52 7.43 5.61 -0.79
C ILE A 52 7.31 6.70 -1.85
N GLY A 53 6.92 7.92 -1.48
CA GLY A 53 6.70 9.00 -2.45
C GLY A 53 7.91 9.36 -3.32
N ASN A 54 9.12 9.11 -2.83
CA ASN A 54 10.36 9.34 -3.57
C ASN A 54 10.84 8.14 -4.38
N ASP A 55 10.22 6.97 -4.23
CA ASP A 55 10.66 5.77 -4.92
C ASP A 55 10.04 5.70 -6.33
N PRO A 56 10.86 5.64 -7.40
CA PRO A 56 10.37 5.69 -8.77
C PRO A 56 9.56 4.45 -9.18
N ALA A 57 9.75 3.29 -8.53
CA ALA A 57 8.94 2.11 -8.81
C ALA A 57 7.51 2.31 -8.29
N TRP A 58 7.40 2.87 -7.09
CA TRP A 58 6.10 3.21 -6.49
C TRP A 58 5.41 4.38 -7.18
N GLN A 59 6.15 5.37 -7.66
CA GLN A 59 5.55 6.45 -8.46
C GLN A 59 4.85 5.93 -9.72
N ARG A 60 5.38 4.86 -10.35
CA ARG A 60 4.72 4.21 -11.49
C ARG A 60 3.49 3.42 -11.05
N ALA A 61 3.61 2.62 -9.99
CA ALA A 61 2.49 1.85 -9.45
C ALA A 61 1.33 2.74 -8.97
N LEU A 62 1.66 3.91 -8.41
CA LEU A 62 0.71 4.92 -7.91
C LEU A 62 0.48 6.04 -8.92
N SER A 63 0.68 5.80 -10.22
CA SER A 63 0.55 6.83 -11.26
C SER A 63 -0.82 7.52 -11.28
N SER A 64 -1.86 6.84 -10.79
CA SER A 64 -3.22 7.36 -10.68
C SER A 64 -3.42 8.36 -9.52
N HIS A 65 -2.49 8.44 -8.58
CA HIS A 65 -2.54 9.35 -7.42
C HIS A 65 -1.67 10.59 -7.65
N ASN A 66 -1.99 11.67 -6.99
CA ASN A 66 -1.26 12.92 -7.04
C ASN A 66 0.08 12.82 -6.27
N PRO A 67 1.07 13.67 -6.58
CA PRO A 67 2.38 13.61 -5.93
C PRO A 67 2.31 13.82 -4.40
N GLU A 68 1.36 14.61 -3.91
CA GLU A 68 1.13 14.82 -2.47
C GLU A 68 0.64 13.53 -1.79
N GLU A 69 -0.32 12.84 -2.40
CA GLU A 69 -0.84 11.55 -1.93
C GLU A 69 0.25 10.48 -1.95
N ARG A 70 1.10 10.46 -2.98
CA ARG A 70 2.26 9.56 -3.04
C ARG A 70 3.30 9.88 -1.98
N ALA A 71 3.54 11.16 -1.69
CA ALA A 71 4.45 11.60 -0.64
C ALA A 71 3.97 11.18 0.75
N ALA A 72 2.65 11.23 0.98
CA ALA A 72 2.00 10.76 2.19
C ALA A 72 1.79 9.23 2.23
N ALA A 73 2.03 8.52 1.12
CA ALA A 73 1.79 7.08 1.04
C ALA A 73 2.74 6.30 1.96
N GLN A 74 2.13 5.43 2.78
CA GLN A 74 2.79 4.60 3.77
C GLN A 74 2.85 3.16 3.28
N LEU A 75 4.05 2.65 3.09
CA LEU A 75 4.33 1.27 2.72
C LEU A 75 4.54 0.42 3.97
N TYR A 76 3.82 -0.67 4.04
CA TYR A 76 3.99 -1.74 5.01
C TYR A 76 4.44 -2.99 4.30
N THR A 77 5.61 -3.51 4.67
CA THR A 77 6.10 -4.80 4.17
C THR A 77 5.47 -5.91 5.01
N LEU A 78 4.61 -6.71 4.39
CA LEU A 78 3.91 -7.81 5.04
C LEU A 78 4.79 -9.06 4.98
N GLU A 79 5.30 -9.50 6.13
CA GLU A 79 6.09 -10.73 6.27
C GLU A 79 5.20 -11.99 6.36
N LEU A 80 4.17 -12.04 5.51
CA LEU A 80 3.24 -13.17 5.38
C LEU A 80 3.82 -14.28 4.48
#